data_AF-A0AAV5TWZ8-F1
#
_entry.id   AF-A0AAV5TWZ8-F1
#
_cell.length_a   1.000
_cell.length_b   1.000
_cell.length_c   1.000
_cell.angle_alpha   90.00
_cell.angle_beta   90.00
_cell.angle_gamma   90.00
#
_symmetry.space_group_name_H-M   'P 1'
#
loop_
_entity.id
_entity.type
_entity.pdbx_description
1 polymer ?
#
loop_
_entity_poly.entity_id
_entity_poly.type
_entity_poly.pdbx_seq_one_letter_code
_entity_poly.pdbx_strand_id
1 'polypeptide(L)'
;IRTWTGRLEGPPGSLYEGEHFLLQFRFAEPSHPTMKDVTFVGDHIPIHPGIFSNGHYFDPMFHDDWTPVRDARDVCRSVLSMLSSCEQKHPPSDDLLYVGMCARDPLTAWTWDHGE
;
A
#
# COMPACT_ATOMS: atom_id res chain seq x y z
N ILE A 1 -3.78 18.90 -1.90
CA ILE A 1 -3.27 17.53 -1.56
C ILE A 1 -1.80 17.70 -1.22
N ARG A 2 -1.38 17.23 -0.05
CA ARG A 2 0.03 17.19 0.35
C ARG A 2 0.54 15.77 0.17
N THR A 3 1.74 15.62 -0.35
CA THR A 3 2.33 14.30 -0.62
C THR A 3 3.66 14.20 0.10
N TRP A 4 3.86 13.13 0.87
CA TRP A 4 5.13 12.76 1.48
C TRP A 4 5.62 11.45 0.87
N THR A 5 6.92 11.30 0.70
CA THR A 5 7.51 10.06 0.20
C THR A 5 8.65 9.67 1.11
N GLY A 6 8.55 8.48 1.68
CA GLY A 6 9.56 7.89 2.54
C GLY A 6 10.25 6.73 1.83
N ARG A 7 11.54 6.52 2.14
CA ARG A 7 12.25 5.30 1.77
C ARG A 7 12.00 4.25 2.85
N LEU A 8 11.55 3.07 2.42
CA LEU A 8 11.40 1.89 3.24
C LEU A 8 12.53 0.92 2.92
N GLU A 9 13.21 0.43 3.95
CA GLU A 9 14.18 -0.66 3.82
C GLU A 9 13.48 -1.98 4.12
N GLY A 10 13.77 -3.01 3.32
CA GLY A 10 13.20 -4.33 3.52
C GLY A 10 13.61 -4.93 4.86
N PRO A 11 12.68 -5.59 5.59
CA PRO A 11 12.97 -6.11 6.91
C PRO A 11 14.10 -7.16 6.92
N PRO A 12 15.03 -7.11 7.89
CA PRO A 12 16.05 -8.15 8.05
C PRO A 12 15.44 -9.54 8.26
N GLY A 13 16.04 -10.57 7.65
CA GLY A 13 15.58 -11.94 7.68
C GLY A 13 14.35 -12.23 6.80
N SER A 14 13.82 -11.23 6.09
CA SER A 14 12.71 -11.40 5.16
C SER A 14 13.21 -11.62 3.74
N LEU A 15 12.29 -12.00 2.84
CA LEU A 15 12.58 -12.09 1.40
C LEU A 15 12.95 -10.74 0.76
N TYR A 16 12.75 -9.63 1.47
CA TYR A 16 13.01 -8.27 0.99
C TYR A 16 14.28 -7.66 1.61
N GLU A 17 15.02 -8.39 2.43
CA GLU A 17 16.24 -7.88 3.07
C GLU A 17 17.21 -7.27 2.04
N GLY A 18 17.70 -6.05 2.34
CA GLY A 18 18.60 -5.30 1.45
C GLY A 18 17.91 -4.56 0.29
N GLU A 19 16.59 -4.74 0.11
CA GLU A 19 15.83 -3.98 -0.87
C GLU A 19 15.36 -2.63 -0.31
N HIS A 20 15.12 -1.70 -1.24
CA HIS A 20 14.60 -0.38 -0.91
C HIS A 20 13.40 -0.04 -1.77
N PHE A 21 12.37 0.48 -1.11
CA PHE A 21 11.11 0.85 -1.72
C PHE A 21 10.76 2.29 -1.38
N LEU A 22 9.99 2.95 -2.24
CA LEU A 22 9.44 4.27 -1.95
C LEU A 22 7.97 4.11 -1.59
N LEU A 23 7.59 4.61 -0.42
CA LEU A 23 6.21 4.62 0.05
C LEU A 23 5.71 6.07 0.06
N GLN A 24 4.69 6.35 -0.75
CA GLN A 24 4.07 7.66 -0.86
C GLN A 24 2.81 7.72 0.01
N PHE A 25 2.70 8.78 0.80
CA PHE A 25 1.53 9.13 1.60
C PHE A 25 0.90 10.37 1.02
N ARG A 26 -0.41 10.34 0.71
CA ARG A 26 -1.14 11.53 0.28
C ARG A 26 -2.14 11.92 1.35
N PHE A 27 -2.17 13.22 1.65
CA PHE A 27 -3.03 13.80 2.67
C PHE A 27 -4.05 14.74 2.03
N ALA A 28 -5.32 14.56 2.41
CA ALA A 28 -6.42 15.48 2.14
C ALA A 28 -6.37 16.67 3.11
N GLU A 29 -6.63 17.85 2.55
CA GLU A 29 -6.78 19.16 3.22
C GLU A 29 -5.60 19.75 4.03
N PRO A 30 -5.31 21.06 3.91
CA PRO A 30 -4.25 21.71 4.68
C PRO A 30 -4.58 21.96 6.17
N SER A 31 -5.86 22.14 6.49
CA SER A 31 -6.35 22.56 7.82
C SER A 31 -6.48 21.39 8.81
N HIS A 32 -6.77 20.19 8.31
CA HIS A 32 -6.80 18.95 9.09
C HIS A 32 -6.26 17.81 8.22
N PRO A 33 -4.91 17.61 8.18
CA PRO A 33 -4.29 16.67 7.26
C PRO A 33 -4.74 15.25 7.57
N THR A 34 -5.63 14.76 6.72
CA THR A 34 -6.21 13.42 6.78
C THR A 34 -5.49 12.55 5.77
N MET A 35 -4.96 11.40 6.19
CA MET A 35 -4.34 10.48 5.22
C MET A 35 -5.42 9.95 4.27
N LYS A 36 -5.22 10.20 2.97
CA LYS A 36 -6.12 9.83 1.88
C LYS A 36 -5.75 8.46 1.33
N ASP A 37 -4.49 8.31 0.91
CA ASP A 37 -4.00 7.09 0.29
C ASP A 37 -2.51 6.87 0.58
N VAL A 38 -2.10 5.61 0.49
CA VAL A 38 -0.71 5.17 0.63
C VAL A 38 -0.40 4.19 -0.48
N THR A 39 0.73 4.39 -1.17
CA THR A 39 1.05 3.65 -2.40
C THR A 39 2.55 3.48 -2.53
N PHE A 40 3.01 2.29 -2.93
CA PHE A 40 4.38 2.09 -3.35
C PHE A 40 4.61 2.79 -4.69
N VAL A 41 5.70 3.53 -4.83
CA VAL A 41 5.99 4.32 -6.03
C VAL A 41 7.41 4.10 -6.52
N GLY A 42 7.70 4.60 -7.73
CA GLY A 42 8.99 4.44 -8.38
C GLY A 42 9.07 3.13 -9.17
N ASP A 43 10.29 2.80 -9.63
CA ASP A 43 10.52 1.68 -10.54
C ASP A 43 10.65 0.32 -9.82
N HIS A 44 10.70 0.34 -8.49
CA HIS A 44 10.88 -0.85 -7.67
C HIS A 44 9.72 -1.01 -6.70
N ILE A 45 8.68 -1.71 -7.16
CA ILE A 45 7.51 -2.09 -6.36
C ILE A 45 7.75 -3.50 -5.79
N PRO A 46 7.52 -3.75 -4.49
CA PRO A 46 7.71 -5.08 -3.93
C PRO A 46 6.71 -6.08 -4.54
N ILE A 47 7.22 -7.23 -4.99
CA ILE A 47 6.38 -8.35 -5.46
C ILE A 47 5.86 -9.08 -4.23
N HIS A 48 4.59 -8.85 -3.87
CA HIS A 48 3.97 -9.40 -2.67
C HIS A 48 2.50 -9.78 -2.94
N PRO A 49 1.95 -10.84 -2.32
CA PRO A 49 0.56 -11.27 -2.55
C PRO A 49 -0.51 -10.23 -2.23
N GLY A 50 -0.16 -9.21 -1.43
CA GLY A 50 -1.01 -8.08 -1.05
C GLY A 50 -0.60 -6.74 -1.68
N ILE A 51 0.32 -6.72 -2.66
CA ILE A 51 0.75 -5.50 -3.36
C ILE A 51 0.53 -5.69 -4.86
N PHE A 52 -0.31 -4.86 -5.44
CA PHE A 52 -0.54 -4.77 -6.87
C PHE A 52 0.63 -4.10 -7.59
N SER A 53 0.83 -4.43 -8.87
CA SER A 53 1.96 -3.95 -9.68
C SER A 53 1.92 -2.45 -9.97
N ASN A 54 0.77 -1.79 -9.80
CA ASN A 54 0.66 -0.32 -9.78
C ASN A 54 1.06 0.32 -8.43
N GLY A 55 1.51 -0.49 -7.47
CA GLY A 55 1.97 -0.07 -6.15
C GLY A 55 0.86 0.06 -5.11
N HIS A 56 -0.40 -0.16 -5.48
CA HIS A 56 -1.48 -0.22 -4.51
C HIS A 56 -1.27 -1.44 -3.62
N TYR A 57 -1.56 -1.32 -2.35
CA TYR A 57 -1.49 -2.46 -1.45
C TYR A 57 -2.80 -2.59 -0.68
N PHE A 58 -3.18 -3.83 -0.44
CA PHE A 58 -4.34 -4.17 0.33
C PHE A 58 -3.86 -4.64 1.71
N ASP A 59 -4.28 -3.95 2.76
CA ASP A 59 -4.11 -4.47 4.12
C ASP A 59 -5.49 -4.49 4.80
N PRO A 60 -5.98 -5.69 5.21
CA PRO A 60 -7.29 -5.86 5.84
C PRO A 60 -7.50 -4.99 7.08
N MET A 61 -6.43 -4.64 7.80
CA MET A 61 -6.48 -3.74 8.96
C MET A 61 -6.92 -2.32 8.56
N PHE A 62 -6.88 -1.97 7.27
CA PHE A 62 -7.32 -0.66 6.76
C PHE A 62 -8.77 -0.66 6.26
N HIS A 63 -9.42 -1.80 6.03
CA HIS A 63 -10.70 -1.80 5.31
C HIS A 63 -11.90 -1.39 6.17
N ASP A 64 -12.01 -1.89 7.40
CA ASP A 64 -13.20 -1.65 8.24
C ASP A 64 -13.04 -0.43 9.18
N ASP A 65 -11.81 0.01 9.44
CA ASP A 65 -11.47 1.06 10.42
C ASP A 65 -10.49 2.12 9.85
N TRP A 66 -10.53 2.42 8.54
CA TRP A 66 -9.72 3.53 8.00
C TRP A 66 -10.17 4.84 8.64
N THR A 67 -9.42 5.27 9.66
CA THR A 67 -9.60 6.58 10.25
C THR A 67 -8.61 7.55 9.62
N PRO A 68 -9.08 8.75 9.22
CA PRO A 68 -8.25 9.90 8.84
C PRO A 68 -7.04 10.23 9.72
N VAL A 69 -7.05 9.72 10.96
CA VAL A 69 -6.21 10.12 12.08
C VAL A 69 -5.03 9.15 12.30
N ARG A 70 -4.87 8.08 11.50
CA ARG A 70 -3.72 7.18 11.66
C ARG A 70 -2.41 7.88 11.33
N ASP A 71 -1.40 7.68 12.18
CA ASP A 71 -0.05 8.19 11.98
C ASP A 71 0.64 7.40 10.84
N ALA A 72 1.39 8.10 9.99
CA ALA A 72 2.26 7.49 8.98
C ALA A 72 3.19 6.43 9.59
N ARG A 73 3.59 6.59 10.87
CA ARG A 73 4.36 5.58 11.61
C ARG A 73 3.65 4.23 11.72
N ASP A 74 2.35 4.22 12.01
CA ASP A 74 1.61 2.97 12.20
C ASP A 74 1.40 2.26 10.86
N VAL A 75 1.21 3.02 9.78
CA VAL A 75 1.20 2.48 8.42
C VAL A 75 2.55 1.85 8.08
N CYS A 76 3.66 2.55 8.31
CA CYS A 76 4.99 1.99 8.09
C CYS A 76 5.20 0.69 8.88
N ARG A 77 4.73 0.62 10.13
CA ARG A 77 4.81 -0.61 10.94
C ARG A 77 4.00 -1.75 10.31
N SER A 78 2.79 -1.47 9.83
CA SER A 78 1.96 -2.50 9.18
C SER A 78 2.63 -3.03 7.93
N VAL A 79 3.13 -2.13 7.07
CA VAL A 79 3.83 -2.50 5.83
C VAL A 79 5.07 -3.33 6.12
N LEU A 80 5.88 -2.95 7.12
CA LEU A 80 7.05 -3.73 7.52
C LEU A 80 6.64 -5.12 8.04
N SER A 81 5.57 -5.20 8.83
CA SER A 81 5.05 -6.48 9.32
C SER A 81 4.62 -7.39 8.17
N MET A 82 3.85 -6.85 7.22
CA MET A 82 3.39 -7.55 6.02
C MET A 82 4.57 -8.11 5.21
N LEU A 83 5.59 -7.29 4.93
CA LEU A 83 6.78 -7.72 4.20
C LEU A 83 7.60 -8.76 4.99
N SER A 84 7.67 -8.62 6.32
CA SER A 84 8.42 -9.55 7.19
C SER A 84 7.81 -10.95 7.20
N SER A 85 6.49 -11.06 7.16
CA SER A 85 5.77 -12.34 7.23
C SER A 85 5.55 -13.03 5.88
N CYS A 86 6.09 -12.47 4.79
CA CYS A 86 5.91 -13.01 3.46
C CYS A 86 6.79 -14.24 3.23
N GLU A 87 6.17 -15.39 2.96
CA GLU A 87 6.88 -16.64 2.71
C GLU A 87 7.24 -16.86 1.23
N GLN A 88 6.55 -16.19 0.30
CA GLN A 88 6.76 -16.32 -1.14
C GLN A 88 6.49 -15.00 -1.88
N LYS A 89 7.40 -14.62 -2.79
CA LYS A 89 7.21 -13.48 -3.69
C LYS A 89 6.39 -13.88 -4.92
N HIS A 90 5.14 -13.44 -4.96
CA HIS A 90 4.31 -13.48 -6.15
C HIS A 90 3.31 -12.31 -6.11
N PRO A 91 2.81 -11.83 -7.26
CA PRO A 91 1.76 -10.81 -7.27
C PRO A 91 0.41 -11.38 -6.81
N PRO A 92 -0.57 -10.52 -6.50
CA PRO A 92 -1.97 -10.93 -6.34
C PRO A 92 -2.48 -11.67 -7.58
N SER A 93 -3.35 -12.66 -7.40
CA SER A 93 -3.89 -13.48 -8.50
C SER A 93 -4.71 -12.66 -9.51
N ASP A 94 -5.28 -11.55 -9.08
CA ASP A 94 -6.12 -10.60 -9.83
C ASP A 94 -5.37 -9.34 -10.25
N ASP A 95 -4.03 -9.32 -10.19
CA ASP A 95 -3.21 -8.13 -10.42
C ASP A 95 -3.49 -7.41 -11.73
N LEU A 96 -3.41 -8.13 -12.85
CA LEU A 96 -3.62 -7.56 -14.18
C LEU A 96 -5.04 -7.01 -14.35
N LEU A 97 -6.02 -7.70 -13.75
CA LEU A 97 -7.42 -7.29 -13.80
C LEU A 97 -7.60 -5.99 -13.00
N TYR A 98 -7.14 -5.97 -11.75
CA TYR A 98 -7.20 -4.79 -10.89
C TYR A 98 -6.53 -3.57 -11.52
N VAL A 99 -5.28 -3.74 -11.99
CA VAL A 99 -4.50 -2.66 -12.60
C VAL A 99 -5.14 -2.16 -13.90
N GLY A 100 -5.69 -3.06 -14.72
CA GLY A 100 -6.40 -2.70 -15.95
C GLY A 100 -7.69 -1.91 -15.72
N MET A 101 -8.34 -2.10 -14.57
CA MET A 101 -9.59 -1.41 -14.23
C MET A 101 -9.38 -0.14 -13.39
N CYS A 102 -8.20 0.03 -12.82
CA CYS A 102 -7.89 1.13 -11.91
C CYS A 102 -7.43 2.39 -12.66
N ALA A 103 -8.24 3.45 -12.63
CA ALA A 103 -7.91 4.75 -13.20
C ALA A 103 -6.96 5.56 -12.29
N ARG A 104 -5.72 5.09 -12.05
CA ARG A 104 -4.63 5.79 -11.31
C ARG A 104 -4.91 6.28 -9.88
N ASP A 105 -6.16 6.36 -9.39
CA ASP A 105 -6.50 6.73 -8.02
C ASP A 105 -7.02 5.49 -7.27
N PRO A 106 -6.31 5.03 -6.22
CA PRO A 106 -6.68 3.84 -5.44
C PRO A 106 -8.07 3.91 -4.82
N LEU A 107 -8.61 5.11 -4.57
CA LEU A 107 -9.94 5.28 -3.99
C LEU A 107 -11.08 5.15 -5.01
N THR A 108 -10.77 5.24 -6.30
CA THR A 108 -11.75 5.01 -7.38
C THR A 108 -11.68 3.59 -7.93
N ALA A 109 -10.79 2.77 -7.37
CA ALA A 109 -10.31 1.51 -7.92
C ALA A 109 -11.09 0.27 -7.49
N TRP A 110 -12.35 0.40 -7.07
CA TRP A 110 -13.38 -0.64 -6.86
C TRP A 110 -13.99 -0.65 -5.45
N THR A 111 -15.33 -0.67 -5.42
CA THR A 111 -16.14 -1.24 -4.33
C THR A 111 -16.33 -2.72 -4.66
N TRP A 112 -15.84 -3.64 -3.82
CA TRP A 112 -16.23 -5.04 -3.93
C TRP A 112 -17.68 -5.16 -3.49
N ASP A 113 -18.57 -5.46 -4.44
CA ASP A 113 -19.92 -5.93 -4.15
C ASP A 113 -19.77 -7.29 -3.48
N HIS A 114 -20.12 -7.37 -2.19
CA HIS A 114 -20.42 -8.66 -1.58
C HIS A 114 -21.68 -9.18 -2.27
N GLY A 115 -21.51 -9.91 -3.37
CA GLY A 115 -22.55 -10.80 -3.84
C GLY A 115 -22.91 -11.74 -2.68
N GLU A 116 -24.21 -11.77 -2.35
CA GLU A 116 -24.83 -12.73 -1.42
C GLU A 116 -24.28 -14.16 -1.56
#